data_AF-A0A7Y5X1R5-F1
#
_entry.id   AF-A0A7Y5X1R5-F1
#
_cell.length_a   1.000
_cell.length_b   1.000
_cell.length_c   1.000
_cell.angle_alpha   90.00
_cell.angle_beta   90.00
_cell.angle_gamma   90.00
#
_symmetry.space_group_name_H-M   'P 1'
#
loop_
_entity.id
_entity.type
_entity.pdbx_description
1 polymer ?
#
loop_
_entity_poly.entity_id
_entity_poly.type
_entity_poly.pdbx_seq_one_letter_code
_entity_poly.pdbx_strand_id
1 'polypeptide(L)'
;MDGPERLRLWLERDRSGAGYHLRDAATGERVSWEDTRIRVVPVAGVSFRPEAVADGSFDPGARLALVPEPDNEHDPNAVAVWNAERTLQAGYIPRELAAELDGSEQAVSLWRAGEGLRVLIAPRTAWIGRPRR
;
A
#
# COMPACT_ATOMS: atom_id res chain seq x y z
N MET A 1 -25.41 -16.33 10.44
CA MET A 1 -24.56 -16.24 9.25
C MET A 1 -23.63 -15.06 9.48
N ASP A 2 -22.52 -15.30 10.18
CA ASP A 2 -21.48 -14.28 10.31
C ASP A 2 -20.99 -13.96 8.90
N GLY A 3 -21.12 -12.70 8.50
CA GLY A 3 -20.54 -12.21 7.25
C GLY A 3 -19.02 -12.46 7.23
N PRO A 4 -18.37 -12.41 6.06
CA PRO A 4 -16.92 -12.61 5.99
C PRO A 4 -16.25 -11.68 7.01
N GLU A 5 -15.48 -12.28 7.91
CA GLU A 5 -14.78 -11.55 8.97
C GLU A 5 -13.95 -10.45 8.30
N ARG A 6 -14.31 -9.18 8.54
CA ARG A 6 -13.60 -8.05 7.94
C ARG A 6 -12.16 -8.13 8.41
N LEU A 7 -11.21 -8.16 7.47
CA LEU A 7 -9.80 -8.14 7.78
C LEU A 7 -9.47 -6.91 8.64
N ARG A 8 -8.82 -7.11 9.79
CA ARG A 8 -8.41 -6.02 10.68
C ARG A 8 -6.92 -6.10 10.91
N LEU A 9 -6.20 -5.08 10.47
CA LEU A 9 -4.75 -5.03 10.54
C LEU A 9 -4.29 -3.91 11.47
N TRP A 10 -3.37 -4.25 12.39
CA TRP A 10 -2.55 -3.28 13.08
C TRP A 10 -1.22 -3.10 12.36
N LEU A 11 -0.85 -1.83 12.16
CA LEU A 11 0.47 -1.44 11.71
C LEU A 11 1.39 -1.30 12.93
N GLU A 12 2.16 -2.33 13.24
CA GLU A 12 3.16 -2.32 14.31
C GLU A 12 4.45 -1.67 13.81
N ARG A 13 4.86 -0.55 14.41
CA ARG A 13 6.06 0.17 13.97
C ARG A 13 7.29 -0.73 14.12
N ASP A 14 8.10 -0.82 13.08
CA ASP A 14 9.39 -1.47 13.16
C ASP A 14 10.28 -0.77 14.20
N ARG A 15 11.11 -1.54 14.92
CA ARG A 15 11.96 -1.01 16.00
C ARG A 15 12.99 0.01 15.51
N SER A 16 13.43 -0.09 14.26
CA SER A 16 14.33 0.90 13.65
C SER A 16 13.61 2.15 13.15
N GLY A 17 12.28 2.14 13.14
CA GLY A 17 11.44 3.20 12.60
C GLY A 17 11.30 3.19 11.08
N ALA A 18 11.93 2.25 10.37
CA ALA A 18 11.97 2.20 8.90
C ALA A 18 10.64 1.84 8.22
N GLY A 19 9.68 1.29 8.96
CA GLY A 19 8.37 0.93 8.41
C GLY A 19 7.43 0.32 9.44
N TYR A 20 6.49 -0.49 8.93
CA TYR A 20 5.51 -1.20 9.72
C TYR A 20 5.46 -2.70 9.39
N HIS A 21 5.32 -3.50 10.43
CA HIS A 21 4.90 -4.90 10.35
C HIS A 21 3.38 -4.98 10.47
N LEU A 22 2.79 -6.03 9.91
CA LEU A 22 1.35 -6.26 9.96
C LEU A 22 1.02 -7.26 11.06
N ARG A 23 -0.01 -6.97 11.84
CA ARG A 23 -0.62 -7.91 12.77
C ARG A 23 -2.12 -8.02 12.56
N ASP A 24 -2.64 -9.21 12.70
CA ASP A 24 -4.08 -9.41 12.77
C ASP A 24 -4.59 -8.83 14.10
N ALA A 25 -5.60 -7.97 14.04
CA ALA A 25 -6.11 -7.28 15.22
C ALA A 25 -6.98 -8.15 16.11
N ALA A 26 -7.52 -9.26 15.59
CA ALA A 26 -8.30 -10.21 16.37
C ALA A 26 -7.39 -11.16 17.15
N THR A 27 -6.33 -11.68 16.51
CA THR A 27 -5.46 -12.70 17.12
C THR A 27 -4.16 -12.15 17.69
N GLY A 28 -3.73 -10.97 17.24
CA GLY A 28 -2.42 -10.40 17.56
C GLY A 28 -1.26 -11.07 16.81
N GLU A 29 -1.52 -12.07 15.97
CA GLU A 29 -0.50 -12.78 15.21
C GLU A 29 0.07 -11.91 14.08
N ARG A 30 1.30 -12.20 13.68
CA ARG A 30 1.94 -11.48 12.57
C ARG A 30 1.33 -11.95 11.25
N VAL A 31 0.96 -10.99 10.40
CA VAL A 31 0.50 -11.25 9.04
C VAL A 31 1.70 -11.16 8.10
N SER A 32 1.98 -12.25 7.38
CA SER A 32 3.03 -12.29 6.36
C SER A 32 2.67 -11.37 5.20
N TRP A 33 3.68 -10.86 4.49
CA TRP A 33 3.47 -10.13 3.24
C TRP A 33 2.92 -10.99 2.11
N GLU A 34 3.02 -12.32 2.25
CA GLU A 34 2.49 -13.32 1.31
C GLU A 34 1.06 -13.77 1.68
N ASP A 35 0.45 -13.17 2.72
CA ASP A 35 -0.93 -13.47 3.10
C ASP A 35 -1.89 -13.10 1.96
N THR A 36 -2.68 -14.07 1.51
CA THR A 36 -3.53 -13.95 0.32
C THR A 36 -4.66 -12.95 0.45
N ARG A 37 -4.95 -12.45 1.67
CA ARG A 37 -5.98 -11.43 1.93
C ARG A 37 -5.49 -10.01 1.62
N ILE A 38 -4.19 -9.84 1.38
CA ILE A 38 -3.55 -8.54 1.12
C ILE A 38 -2.52 -8.66 -0.02
N ARG A 39 -1.99 -7.53 -0.45
CA ARG A 39 -0.79 -7.50 -1.28
C ARG A 39 0.19 -6.49 -0.68
N VAL A 40 1.45 -6.89 -0.53
CA VAL A 40 2.54 -5.96 -0.19
C VAL A 40 3.50 -5.92 -1.36
N VAL A 41 3.59 -4.76 -2.02
CA VAL A 41 4.24 -4.67 -3.34
C VAL A 41 5.28 -3.55 -3.36
N PRO A 42 6.41 -3.73 -4.04
CA PRO A 42 7.31 -2.62 -4.37
C PRO A 42 6.66 -1.75 -5.46
N VAL A 43 6.66 -0.43 -5.26
CA VAL A 43 6.18 0.52 -6.28
C VAL A 43 7.20 0.58 -7.41
N ALA A 44 6.74 0.37 -8.64
CA ALA A 44 7.56 0.43 -9.84
C ALA A 44 7.81 1.89 -10.26
N GLY A 45 9.00 2.16 -10.80
CA GLY A 45 9.36 3.46 -11.36
C GLY A 45 9.69 4.55 -10.33
N VAL A 46 9.83 4.22 -9.05
CA VAL A 46 10.19 5.15 -7.97
C VAL A 46 11.52 5.87 -8.22
N SER A 47 12.49 5.19 -8.83
CA SER A 47 13.82 5.75 -9.16
C SER A 47 13.76 6.86 -10.21
N PHE A 48 12.70 6.93 -11.01
CA PHE A 48 12.46 8.04 -11.94
C PHE A 48 11.80 9.24 -11.27
N ARG A 49 11.40 9.10 -10.00
CA ARG A 49 10.66 10.12 -9.23
C ARG A 49 11.22 10.27 -7.80
N PRO A 50 12.55 10.41 -7.63
CA PRO A 50 13.17 10.42 -6.30
C PRO A 50 12.67 11.57 -5.42
N GLU A 51 12.44 12.75 -6.00
CA GLU A 51 11.93 13.94 -5.30
C GLU A 51 10.50 13.74 -4.77
N ALA A 52 9.64 13.11 -5.57
CA ALA A 52 8.26 12.81 -5.17
C ALA A 52 8.24 11.81 -4.01
N VAL A 53 9.03 10.74 -4.09
CA VAL A 53 9.06 9.67 -3.07
C VAL A 53 9.72 10.13 -1.76
N ALA A 54 10.65 11.11 -1.84
CA ALA A 54 11.28 11.71 -0.66
C ALA A 54 10.30 12.55 0.18
N ASP A 55 9.19 12.99 -0.40
CA ASP A 55 8.15 13.75 0.30
C ASP A 55 7.54 12.95 1.47
N GLY A 56 7.26 13.64 2.57
CA GLY A 56 6.72 13.03 3.79
C GLY A 56 5.32 12.43 3.62
N SER A 57 4.59 12.81 2.57
CA SER A 57 3.29 12.21 2.23
C SER A 57 3.39 10.74 1.80
N PHE A 58 4.61 10.22 1.57
CA PHE A 58 4.90 8.80 1.36
C PHE A 58 5.55 8.10 2.55
N ASP A 59 5.71 8.79 3.69
CA ASP A 59 6.26 8.17 4.90
C ASP A 59 5.46 6.94 5.32
N PRO A 60 6.11 5.93 5.93
CA PRO A 60 5.40 4.75 6.41
C PRO A 60 4.17 5.10 7.24
N GLY A 61 3.09 4.38 6.96
CA GLY A 61 1.75 4.55 7.49
C GLY A 61 0.88 5.49 6.67
N ALA A 62 1.43 6.38 5.83
CA ALA A 62 0.66 7.35 5.06
C ALA A 62 -0.35 6.66 4.14
N ARG A 63 -1.55 7.23 4.02
CA ARG A 63 -2.54 6.77 3.05
C ARG A 63 -2.10 7.19 1.65
N LEU A 64 -2.27 6.29 0.70
CA LEU A 64 -1.94 6.53 -0.70
C LEU A 64 -3.21 6.38 -1.54
N ALA A 65 -3.24 7.05 -2.69
CA ALA A 65 -4.29 6.88 -3.67
C ALA A 65 -3.81 5.96 -4.80
N LEU A 66 -4.61 4.95 -5.11
CA LEU A 66 -4.47 4.14 -6.32
C LEU A 66 -5.37 4.75 -7.39
N VAL A 67 -4.81 5.05 -8.56
CA VAL A 67 -5.52 5.69 -9.67
C VAL A 67 -5.33 4.84 -10.92
N PRO A 68 -6.36 4.11 -11.38
CA PRO A 68 -6.31 3.42 -12.67
C PRO A 68 -6.14 4.39 -13.83
N GLU A 69 -5.32 4.02 -14.81
CA GLU A 69 -5.08 4.76 -16.06
C GLU A 69 -5.48 3.88 -17.26
N PRO A 70 -6.78 3.69 -17.53
CA PRO A 70 -7.24 2.79 -18.60
C PRO A 70 -6.81 3.23 -20.01
N ASP A 71 -6.54 4.53 -20.20
CA ASP A 71 -6.08 5.12 -21.45
C ASP A 71 -4.54 5.15 -21.56
N ASN A 72 -3.82 4.50 -20.65
CA ASN A 72 -2.35 4.45 -20.70
C ASN A 72 -1.88 3.67 -21.94
N GLU A 73 -1.07 4.34 -22.77
CA GLU A 73 -0.63 3.81 -24.08
C GLU A 73 0.20 2.52 -23.99
N HIS A 74 0.80 2.23 -22.84
CA HIS A 74 1.65 1.05 -22.63
C HIS A 74 0.92 -0.10 -21.93
N ASP A 75 -0.02 0.22 -21.04
CA ASP A 75 -0.72 -0.76 -20.23
C ASP A 75 -2.11 -0.27 -19.80
N PRO A 76 -3.20 -0.78 -20.39
CA PRO A 76 -4.56 -0.37 -19.99
C PRO A 76 -4.92 -0.79 -18.56
N ASN A 77 -4.13 -1.66 -17.93
CA ASN A 77 -4.30 -2.04 -16.53
C ASN A 77 -3.40 -1.22 -15.58
N ALA A 78 -2.71 -0.19 -16.07
CA ALA A 78 -1.82 0.61 -15.25
C ALA A 78 -2.57 1.23 -14.05
N VAL A 79 -2.00 1.07 -12.86
CA VAL A 79 -2.50 1.73 -11.64
C VAL A 79 -1.40 2.57 -11.05
N ALA A 80 -1.57 3.88 -11.12
CA ALA A 80 -0.64 4.85 -10.56
C ALA A 80 -0.79 4.96 -9.04
N VAL A 81 0.35 5.07 -8.35
CA VAL A 81 0.43 5.30 -6.91
C VAL A 81 0.71 6.77 -6.65
N TRP A 82 -0.23 7.42 -5.99
CA TRP A 82 -0.19 8.83 -5.63
C TRP A 82 -0.20 9.01 -4.11
N ASN A 83 0.26 10.17 -3.64
CA ASN A 83 -0.04 10.59 -2.28
C ASN A 83 -1.56 10.76 -2.10
N ALA A 84 -2.02 10.84 -0.84
CA ALA A 84 -3.47 10.92 -0.54
C ALA A 84 -4.19 12.08 -1.28
N GLU A 85 -3.50 13.20 -1.46
CA GLU A 85 -4.04 14.41 -2.10
C GLU A 85 -4.01 14.37 -3.63
N ARG A 86 -3.38 13.34 -4.23
CA ARG A 86 -3.20 13.19 -5.67
C ARG A 86 -2.46 14.36 -6.32
N THR A 87 -1.46 14.89 -5.61
CA THR A 87 -0.59 15.98 -6.07
C THR A 87 0.78 15.48 -6.50
N LEU A 88 1.26 14.37 -5.90
CA LEU A 88 2.54 13.74 -6.20
C LEU A 88 2.33 12.28 -6.58
N GLN A 89 2.92 11.86 -7.70
CA GLN A 89 2.94 10.46 -8.14
C GLN A 89 4.27 9.83 -7.74
N ALA A 90 4.22 8.70 -7.02
CA ALA A 90 5.42 7.93 -6.65
C ALA A 90 5.82 6.93 -7.73
N GLY A 91 4.87 6.43 -8.52
CA GLY A 91 5.11 5.40 -9.52
C GLY A 91 3.86 4.59 -9.83
N TYR A 92 4.03 3.30 -10.07
CA TYR A 92 2.96 2.39 -10.48
C TYR A 92 2.96 1.09 -9.68
N ILE A 93 1.79 0.46 -9.57
CA ILE A 93 1.70 -0.95 -9.16
C ILE A 93 2.35 -1.83 -10.24
N PRO A 94 3.13 -2.87 -9.88
CA PRO A 94 3.66 -3.81 -10.86
C PRO A 94 2.57 -4.37 -11.76
N ARG A 95 2.84 -4.46 -13.07
CA ARG A 95 1.86 -4.77 -14.12
C ARG A 95 1.03 -6.02 -13.83
N GLU A 96 1.68 -7.08 -13.38
CA GLU A 96 1.05 -8.37 -13.08
C GLU A 96 -0.01 -8.22 -11.98
N LEU A 97 0.29 -7.40 -10.97
CA LEU A 97 -0.60 -7.17 -9.83
C LEU A 97 -1.66 -6.13 -10.14
N ALA A 98 -1.33 -5.13 -10.97
CA ALA A 98 -2.26 -4.07 -11.37
C ALA A 98 -3.46 -4.64 -12.13
N ALA A 99 -3.24 -5.64 -12.98
CA ALA A 99 -4.30 -6.36 -13.70
C ALA A 99 -5.26 -7.16 -12.81
N GLU A 100 -4.88 -7.42 -11.55
CA GLU A 100 -5.70 -8.14 -10.58
C GLU A 100 -6.47 -7.21 -9.64
N LEU A 101 -6.28 -5.89 -9.75
CA LEU A 101 -7.00 -4.90 -8.93
C LEU A 101 -8.36 -4.58 -9.56
N ASP A 102 -9.38 -4.45 -8.72
CA ASP A 102 -10.73 -4.05 -9.15
C ASP A 102 -11.03 -2.56 -8.92
N GLY A 103 -10.08 -1.83 -8.35
CA GLY A 103 -10.16 -0.39 -8.07
C GLY A 103 -10.92 -0.06 -6.79
N SER A 104 -11.43 -1.06 -6.07
CA SER A 104 -12.06 -0.88 -4.78
C SER A 104 -11.08 -0.87 -3.63
N GLU A 105 -9.80 -1.18 -3.84
CA GLU A 105 -8.80 -1.34 -2.79
C GLU A 105 -8.39 -0.03 -2.12
N GLN A 106 -7.82 -0.15 -0.93
CA GLN A 106 -7.14 0.94 -0.23
C GLN A 106 -5.64 0.67 -0.15
N ALA A 107 -4.83 1.74 -0.11
CA ALA A 107 -3.38 1.65 -0.07
C ALA A 107 -2.78 2.43 1.10
N VAL A 108 -1.73 1.85 1.70
CA VAL A 108 -0.93 2.46 2.77
C VAL A 108 0.55 2.25 2.48
N SER A 109 1.35 3.30 2.60
CA SER A 109 2.82 3.18 2.60
C SER A 109 3.24 2.30 3.77
N LEU A 110 3.89 1.16 3.50
CA LEU A 110 4.29 0.21 4.54
C LEU A 110 5.75 0.39 4.94
N TRP A 111 6.61 0.67 3.95
CA TRP A 111 8.04 0.79 4.15
C TRP A 111 8.64 1.79 3.16
N ARG A 112 9.58 2.60 3.64
CA ARG A 112 10.41 3.48 2.81
C ARG A 112 11.87 3.25 3.19
N ALA A 113 12.67 2.74 2.27
CA ALA A 113 14.09 2.47 2.52
C ALA A 113 14.91 2.84 1.27
N GLY A 114 15.90 3.72 1.45
CA GLY A 114 16.62 4.30 0.32
C GLY A 114 15.65 4.98 -0.66
N GLU A 115 15.73 4.60 -1.93
CA GLU A 115 14.84 5.06 -3.01
C GLU A 115 13.59 4.19 -3.20
N GLY A 116 13.40 3.15 -2.38
CA GLY A 116 12.30 2.20 -2.51
C GLY A 116 11.07 2.56 -1.67
N LEU A 117 9.88 2.35 -2.25
CA LEU A 117 8.59 2.43 -1.57
C LEU A 117 7.87 1.08 -1.65
N ARG A 118 7.44 0.56 -0.49
CA ARG A 118 6.54 -0.61 -0.43
C ARG A 118 5.17 -0.19 0.06
N VAL A 119 4.13 -0.69 -0.59
CA VAL A 119 2.73 -0.35 -0.33
C VAL A 119 1.97 -1.60 0.08
N LEU A 120 1.21 -1.49 1.16
CA LEU A 120 0.15 -2.41 1.51
C LEU A 120 -1.09 -2.03 0.69
N ILE A 121 -1.61 -2.97 -0.08
CA ILE A 121 -2.91 -2.92 -0.74
C ILE A 121 -3.81 -3.91 -0.01
N ALA A 122 -4.98 -3.44 0.42
CA ALA A 122 -5.97 -4.26 1.10
C ALA A 122 -7.37 -3.95 0.55
N PRO A 123 -8.34 -4.86 0.70
CA PRO A 123 -9.73 -4.57 0.39
C PRO A 123 -10.19 -3.30 1.13
N ARG A 124 -11.03 -2.46 0.52
CA ARG A 124 -11.57 -1.26 1.19
C ARG A 124 -12.41 -1.57 2.44
N THR A 125 -12.90 -2.79 2.56
CA THR A 125 -13.61 -3.27 3.76
C THR A 125 -12.66 -3.62 4.91
N ALA A 126 -11.36 -3.76 4.64
CA ALA A 126 -10.37 -3.99 5.67
C ALA A 126 -10.24 -2.75 6.57
N TRP A 127 -10.11 -2.98 7.86
CA TRP A 127 -9.76 -1.94 8.80
C TRP A 127 -8.25 -1.95 9.00
N ILE A 128 -7.61 -0.78 8.87
CA ILE A 128 -6.17 -0.62 9.09
C ILE A 128 -5.98 0.43 10.19
N GLY A 129 -5.51 -0.02 11.35
CA GLY A 129 -5.21 0.81 12.50
C GLY A 129 -3.72 1.02 12.71
N ARG A 130 -3.36 2.14 13.32
CA ARG A 130 -2.05 2.33 13.96
C ARG A 130 -2.26 2.25 15.47
N PRO A 131 -1.46 1.48 16.23
CA PRO A 131 -1.59 1.45 17.67
C PRO A 131 -1.53 2.87 18.21
N ARG A 132 -2.53 3.25 19.03
CA ARG A 132 -2.55 4.55 19.69
C ARG A 132 -1.37 4.55 20.66
N ARG A 133 -0.48 5.55 20.52
CA ARG A 133 0.53 5.83 21.54
C ARG A 133 -0.14 6.20 22.85
#